data_AF-A0A818B652-F1
#
_entry.id   AF-A0A818B652-F1
#
_cell.length_a   1.000
_cell.length_b   1.000
_cell.length_c   1.000
_cell.angle_alpha   90.00
_cell.angle_beta   90.00
_cell.angle_gamma   90.00
#
_symmetry.space_group_name_H-M   'P 1'
#
loop_
_entity.id
_entity.type
_entity.pdbx_description
1 polymer ?
#
loop_
_entity_poly.entity_id
_entity_poly.type
_entity_poly.pdbx_seq_one_letter_code
_entity_poly.pdbx_strand_id
1 'polypeptide(L)'
;MNWSEQIMNEVRQHQKELFNNEPYIGIHLRNNVDWERSCIDVESFKTRSYMASPQCLDLPSSTHTYVTHKICYPSDDEILRLLKNIVLRTRIHNIYVATDKRPMIKEIEEHLAAQRVHVKHLDPWLPIIDVAMLAHANYFIGNCVSSFTSIVKRARDVHSLPSAFWGFSI
;
A
#
# COMPACT_ATOMS: atom_id res chain seq x y z
N MET A 1 1.82 15.61 10.99
CA MET A 1 1.50 14.64 12.06
C MET A 1 2.82 14.03 12.47
N ASN A 2 3.15 14.07 13.77
CA ASN A 2 4.40 13.52 14.28
C ASN A 2 4.09 12.23 15.04
N TRP A 3 4.86 11.19 14.79
CA TRP A 3 4.82 9.94 15.55
C TRP A 3 5.43 10.17 16.93
N SER A 4 4.98 9.43 17.94
CA SER A 4 5.65 9.45 19.23
C SER A 4 7.03 8.80 19.13
N GLU A 5 7.95 9.21 20.01
CA GLU A 5 9.27 8.59 20.17
C GLU A 5 9.17 7.06 20.33
N GLN A 6 8.17 6.59 21.09
CA GLN A 6 7.93 5.16 21.29
C GLN A 6 7.61 4.43 19.98
N ILE A 7 6.68 4.95 19.17
CA ILE A 7 6.35 4.35 17.87
C ILE A 7 7.55 4.41 16.94
N MET A 8 8.31 5.51 16.94
CA MET A 8 9.49 5.64 16.09
C MET A 8 10.64 4.70 16.49
N ASN A 9 10.82 4.43 17.78
CA ASN A 9 11.78 3.43 18.25
C ASN A 9 11.42 2.03 17.74
N GLU A 10 10.15 1.67 17.83
CA GLU A 10 9.65 0.37 17.34
C GLU A 10 9.78 0.26 15.82
N VAL A 11 9.43 1.31 15.06
CA VAL A 11 9.63 1.36 13.60
C VAL A 11 11.10 1.17 13.23
N ARG A 12 12.02 1.87 13.89
CA ARG A 12 13.47 1.72 13.64
C ARG A 12 13.97 0.32 13.95
N GLN A 13 13.45 -0.29 15.02
CA GLN A 13 13.77 -1.67 15.36
C GLN A 13 13.30 -2.63 14.26
N HIS A 14 12.05 -2.52 13.82
CA HIS A 14 11.50 -3.36 12.74
C HIS A 14 12.23 -3.15 11.41
N GLN A 15 12.58 -1.92 11.05
CA GLN A 15 13.38 -1.63 9.85
C GLN A 15 14.75 -2.32 9.89
N LYS A 16 15.40 -2.33 11.05
CA LYS A 16 16.67 -3.02 11.25
C LYS A 16 16.51 -4.54 11.22
N GLU A 17 15.52 -5.09 11.91
CA GLU A 17 15.34 -6.54 12.03
C GLU A 17 14.83 -7.18 10.74
N LEU A 18 13.89 -6.54 10.05
CA LEU A 18 13.28 -7.07 8.84
C LEU A 18 14.14 -6.86 7.58
N PHE A 19 14.83 -5.73 7.51
CA PHE A 19 15.48 -5.27 6.28
C PHE A 19 16.92 -4.79 6.47
N ASN A 20 17.51 -4.89 7.67
CA ASN A 20 18.85 -4.36 7.97
C ASN A 20 19.00 -2.86 7.60
N ASN A 21 17.91 -2.09 7.74
CA ASN A 21 17.80 -0.69 7.29
C ASN A 21 17.99 -0.47 5.77
N GLU A 22 17.99 -1.53 4.96
CA GLU A 22 17.98 -1.42 3.51
C GLU A 22 16.63 -0.86 3.01
N PRO A 23 16.61 -0.22 1.82
CA PRO A 23 15.39 0.30 1.24
C PRO A 23 14.29 -0.76 1.11
N TYR A 24 13.03 -0.37 1.29
CA TYR A 24 11.88 -1.26 1.12
C TYR A 24 10.67 -0.56 0.47
N ILE A 25 9.85 -1.36 -0.21
CA ILE A 25 8.54 -0.98 -0.74
C ILE A 25 7.50 -1.34 0.32
N GLY A 26 6.73 -0.36 0.77
CA GLY A 26 5.57 -0.59 1.63
C GLY A 26 4.32 -0.78 0.78
N ILE A 27 3.55 -1.82 1.06
CA ILE A 27 2.26 -2.06 0.40
C ILE A 27 1.14 -2.21 1.43
N HIS A 28 -0.02 -1.64 1.12
CA HIS A 28 -1.22 -1.82 1.92
C HIS A 28 -2.28 -2.61 1.15
N LEU A 29 -2.60 -3.81 1.66
CA LEU A 29 -3.61 -4.72 1.12
C LEU A 29 -4.84 -4.71 2.03
N ARG A 30 -5.88 -3.98 1.59
CA ARG A 30 -7.18 -3.97 2.25
C ARG A 30 -8.07 -5.02 1.58
N ASN A 31 -8.13 -6.21 2.15
CA ASN A 31 -8.70 -7.40 1.50
C ASN A 31 -9.51 -8.30 2.43
N ASN A 32 -9.98 -7.78 3.58
CA ASN A 32 -10.95 -8.50 4.39
C ASN A 32 -12.34 -8.62 3.71
N VAL A 33 -13.20 -9.48 4.25
CA VAL A 33 -14.51 -9.79 3.65
C VAL A 33 -15.48 -8.61 3.69
N ASP A 34 -15.40 -7.76 4.72
CA ASP A 34 -16.24 -6.57 4.82
C ASP A 34 -15.84 -5.53 3.76
N TRP A 35 -14.54 -5.44 3.48
CA TRP A 35 -14.01 -4.57 2.44
C TRP A 35 -14.37 -5.05 1.04
N GLU A 36 -14.26 -6.36 0.79
CA GLU A 36 -14.73 -6.98 -0.45
C GLU A 36 -16.19 -6.60 -0.71
N ARG A 37 -17.06 -6.81 0.28
CA ARG A 37 -18.49 -6.45 0.20
C ARG A 37 -18.73 -4.97 -0.04
N SER A 38 -17.94 -4.09 0.57
CA SER A 38 -18.04 -2.64 0.37
C SER A 38 -17.71 -2.23 -1.08
N CYS A 39 -16.91 -3.03 -1.78
CA CYS A 39 -16.47 -2.72 -3.14
C CYS A 39 -17.32 -3.36 -4.25
N ILE A 40 -18.20 -4.32 -3.95
CA ILE A 40 -18.98 -5.09 -4.95
C ILE A 40 -19.70 -4.17 -5.94
N ASP A 41 -20.49 -3.21 -5.45
CA ASP A 41 -21.35 -2.37 -6.28
C ASP A 41 -20.79 -0.97 -6.52
N VAL A 42 -19.51 -0.72 -6.23
CA VAL A 42 -18.95 0.64 -6.21
C VAL A 42 -19.09 1.38 -7.55
N GLU A 43 -19.03 0.66 -8.67
CA GLU A 43 -19.18 1.23 -10.01
C GLU A 43 -20.61 1.68 -10.32
N SER A 44 -21.61 1.06 -9.69
CA SER A 44 -23.02 1.42 -9.89
C SER A 44 -23.31 2.85 -9.42
N PHE A 45 -22.57 3.33 -8.41
CA PHE A 45 -22.75 4.66 -7.83
C PHE A 45 -22.23 5.79 -8.71
N LYS A 46 -21.35 5.50 -9.69
CA LYS A 46 -20.71 6.50 -10.57
C LYS A 46 -20.21 7.73 -9.80
N THR A 47 -19.48 7.49 -8.71
CA THR A 47 -18.98 8.55 -7.82
C THR A 47 -17.46 8.67 -7.87
N ARG A 48 -16.95 9.89 -7.69
CA ARG A 48 -15.52 10.16 -7.44
C ARG A 48 -15.20 10.14 -5.95
N SER A 49 -16.20 10.32 -5.11
CA SER A 49 -16.09 10.38 -3.66
C SER A 49 -16.74 9.14 -3.05
N TYR A 50 -15.91 8.19 -2.69
CA TYR A 50 -16.26 6.98 -1.96
C TYR A 50 -15.17 6.75 -0.92
N MET A 51 -15.51 6.98 0.35
CA MET A 51 -14.56 7.00 1.46
C MET A 51 -13.38 7.93 1.18
N ALA A 52 -12.14 7.42 1.15
CA ALA A 52 -10.94 8.23 0.95
C ALA A 52 -10.53 8.40 -0.51
N SER A 53 -11.34 7.96 -1.49
CA SER A 53 -10.99 7.98 -2.91
C SER A 53 -10.58 9.35 -3.51
N PRO A 54 -11.01 10.51 -2.99
CA PRO A 54 -10.48 11.80 -3.46
C PRO A 54 -8.95 11.89 -3.45
N GLN A 55 -8.28 11.15 -2.55
CA GLN A 55 -6.81 11.15 -2.43
C GLN A 55 -6.07 10.68 -3.70
N CYS A 56 -6.73 9.90 -4.56
CA CYS A 56 -6.16 9.47 -5.85
C CYS A 56 -6.92 10.03 -7.06
N LEU A 57 -8.22 10.32 -6.93
CA LEU A 57 -9.04 10.75 -8.06
C LEU A 57 -9.01 12.26 -8.31
N ASP A 58 -8.79 13.08 -7.29
CA ASP A 58 -8.71 14.55 -7.45
C ASP A 58 -7.30 15.03 -7.80
N LEU A 59 -6.37 14.10 -8.01
CA LEU A 59 -5.05 14.41 -8.54
C LEU A 59 -5.17 14.82 -10.02
N PRO A 60 -4.46 15.87 -10.48
CA PRO A 60 -4.46 16.28 -11.88
C PRO A 60 -4.03 15.17 -12.87
N SER A 61 -3.22 14.22 -12.39
CA SER A 61 -2.73 13.07 -13.16
C SER A 61 -3.70 11.89 -13.20
N SER A 62 -4.85 11.96 -12.52
CA SER A 62 -5.81 10.85 -12.49
C SER A 62 -6.46 10.66 -13.87
N THR A 63 -6.30 9.46 -14.43
CA THR A 63 -6.98 9.05 -15.67
C THR A 63 -8.38 8.50 -15.41
N HIS A 64 -8.74 8.28 -14.15
CA HIS A 64 -10.01 7.68 -13.76
C HIS A 64 -11.03 8.75 -13.41
N THR A 65 -12.21 8.67 -14.01
CA THR A 65 -13.33 9.56 -13.70
C THR A 65 -14.00 9.15 -12.39
N TYR A 66 -14.27 7.86 -12.20
CA TYR A 66 -14.99 7.31 -11.05
C TYR A 66 -14.19 6.22 -10.32
N VAL A 67 -14.60 5.90 -9.10
CA VAL A 67 -14.08 4.74 -8.39
C VAL A 67 -14.55 3.47 -9.10
N THR A 68 -13.58 2.62 -9.46
CA THR A 68 -13.84 1.30 -10.06
C THR A 68 -13.63 0.19 -9.04
N HIS A 69 -14.18 -1.00 -9.32
CA HIS A 69 -13.94 -2.17 -8.49
C HIS A 69 -12.44 -2.43 -8.37
N LYS A 70 -11.68 -2.27 -9.46
CA LYS A 70 -10.23 -2.43 -9.48
C LYS A 70 -9.48 -1.46 -8.55
N ILE A 71 -9.97 -0.23 -8.38
CA ILE A 71 -9.39 0.77 -7.46
C ILE A 71 -9.76 0.45 -6.00
N CYS A 72 -10.97 -0.04 -5.76
CA CYS A 72 -11.50 -0.34 -4.43
C CYS A 72 -10.99 -1.68 -3.88
N TYR A 73 -11.00 -2.72 -4.71
CA TYR A 73 -10.63 -4.11 -4.42
C TYR A 73 -9.88 -4.71 -5.63
N PRO A 74 -8.57 -4.45 -5.75
CA PRO A 74 -7.77 -4.97 -6.85
C PRO A 74 -7.67 -6.50 -6.79
N SER A 75 -7.63 -7.15 -7.96
CA SER A 75 -7.34 -8.58 -8.05
C SER A 75 -5.86 -8.87 -7.73
N ASP A 76 -5.59 -10.13 -7.40
CA ASP A 76 -4.23 -10.61 -7.16
C ASP A 76 -3.31 -10.32 -8.36
N ASP A 77 -3.78 -10.57 -9.58
CA ASP A 77 -3.04 -10.28 -10.81
C ASP A 77 -2.68 -8.79 -10.93
N GLU A 78 -3.58 -7.89 -10.54
CA GLU A 78 -3.30 -6.45 -10.58
C GLU A 78 -2.27 -6.05 -9.54
N ILE A 79 -2.37 -6.59 -8.32
CA ILE A 79 -1.40 -6.36 -7.23
C ILE A 79 -0.01 -6.83 -7.70
N LEU A 80 0.09 -8.07 -8.19
CA LEU A 80 1.34 -8.67 -8.63
C LEU A 80 1.95 -7.92 -9.82
N ARG A 81 1.14 -7.57 -10.82
CA ARG A 81 1.57 -6.79 -12.00
C ARG A 81 2.14 -5.44 -11.61
N LEU A 82 1.42 -4.67 -10.78
CA LEU A 82 1.85 -3.33 -10.39
C LEU A 82 3.10 -3.38 -9.51
N LEU A 83 3.12 -4.30 -8.54
CA LEU A 83 4.26 -4.49 -7.66
C LEU A 83 5.52 -4.88 -8.44
N LYS A 84 5.40 -5.77 -9.43
CA LYS A 84 6.50 -6.12 -10.34
C LYS A 84 7.06 -4.88 -11.05
N ASN A 85 6.19 -4.05 -11.62
CA ASN A 85 6.62 -2.82 -12.30
C ASN A 85 7.39 -1.89 -11.37
N ILE A 86 6.91 -1.72 -10.13
CA ILE A 86 7.59 -0.91 -9.13
C ILE A 86 8.93 -1.50 -8.72
N VAL A 87 9.02 -2.81 -8.44
CA VAL A 87 10.29 -3.48 -8.12
C VAL A 87 11.32 -3.29 -9.24
N LEU A 88 10.91 -3.45 -10.50
CA LEU A 88 11.80 -3.26 -11.65
C LEU A 88 12.27 -1.80 -11.80
N ARG A 89 11.38 -0.84 -11.55
CA ARG A 89 11.68 0.60 -11.64
C ARG A 89 12.57 1.08 -10.51
N THR A 90 12.32 0.65 -9.28
CA THR A 90 13.02 1.14 -8.08
C THR A 90 14.27 0.33 -7.75
N ARG A 91 14.37 -0.90 -8.24
CA ARG A 91 15.41 -1.89 -7.86
C ARG A 91 15.39 -2.23 -6.36
N ILE A 92 14.26 -2.01 -5.69
CA ILE A 92 14.08 -2.34 -4.28
C ILE A 92 13.50 -3.75 -4.19
N HIS A 93 14.17 -4.62 -3.44
CA HIS A 93 13.83 -6.03 -3.32
C HIS A 93 13.08 -6.37 -2.02
N ASN A 94 13.18 -5.52 -1.00
CA ASN A 94 12.47 -5.68 0.26
C ASN A 94 11.04 -5.17 0.13
N ILE A 95 10.07 -5.96 0.56
CA ILE A 95 8.64 -5.63 0.49
C ILE A 95 8.02 -5.80 1.87
N TYR A 96 7.46 -4.72 2.40
CA TYR A 96 6.71 -4.71 3.64
C TYR A 96 5.21 -4.72 3.34
N VAL A 97 4.48 -5.69 3.89
CA VAL A 97 3.04 -5.84 3.68
C VAL A 97 2.28 -5.51 4.97
N ALA A 98 1.48 -4.45 4.90
CA ALA A 98 0.41 -4.20 5.87
C ALA A 98 -0.92 -4.69 5.29
N THR A 99 -1.69 -5.44 6.06
CA THR A 99 -2.99 -5.97 5.61
C THR A 99 -3.94 -6.13 6.78
N ASP A 100 -5.24 -6.12 6.48
CA ASP A 100 -6.30 -6.47 7.43
C ASP A 100 -6.72 -7.94 7.38
N LYS A 101 -6.17 -8.75 6.45
CA LYS A 101 -6.47 -10.18 6.37
C LYS A 101 -5.39 -11.04 5.69
N ARG A 102 -5.12 -10.83 4.39
CA ARG A 102 -4.29 -11.73 3.59
C ARG A 102 -3.03 -11.02 3.08
N PRO A 103 -1.82 -11.40 3.56
CA PRO A 103 -0.58 -10.69 3.20
C PRO A 103 0.02 -11.10 1.84
N MET A 104 -0.48 -12.17 1.20
CA MET A 104 -0.04 -12.64 -0.12
C MET A 104 1.48 -12.92 -0.25
N ILE A 105 2.16 -13.29 0.86
CA ILE A 105 3.62 -13.45 0.89
C ILE A 105 4.08 -14.44 -0.20
N LYS A 106 3.46 -15.62 -0.23
CA LYS A 106 3.85 -16.71 -1.13
C LYS A 106 3.60 -16.33 -2.59
N GLU A 107 2.44 -15.75 -2.87
CA GLU A 107 2.04 -15.32 -4.20
C GLU A 107 3.00 -14.25 -4.76
N ILE A 108 3.42 -13.31 -3.91
CA ILE A 108 4.40 -12.27 -4.29
C ILE A 108 5.78 -12.88 -4.54
N GLU A 109 6.27 -13.73 -3.64
CA GLU A 109 7.59 -14.37 -3.77
C GLU A 109 7.67 -15.28 -5.00
N GLU A 110 6.62 -16.07 -5.27
CA GLU A 110 6.54 -16.92 -6.46
C GLU A 110 6.49 -16.10 -7.75
N HIS A 111 5.65 -15.06 -7.81
CA HIS A 111 5.53 -14.21 -9.01
C HIS A 111 6.80 -13.42 -9.30
N LEU A 112 7.56 -13.05 -8.25
CA LEU A 112 8.77 -12.24 -8.32
C LEU A 112 10.05 -13.04 -8.03
N ALA A 113 10.02 -14.36 -8.21
CA ALA A 113 11.16 -15.23 -7.92
C ALA A 113 12.44 -14.81 -8.68
N ALA A 114 12.30 -14.34 -9.92
CA ALA A 114 13.41 -13.86 -10.73
C ALA A 114 14.06 -12.57 -10.15
N GLN A 115 13.28 -11.76 -9.44
CA GLN A 115 13.73 -10.54 -8.78
C GLN A 115 14.28 -10.80 -7.37
N ARG A 116 14.14 -12.02 -6.84
CA ARG A 116 14.63 -12.41 -5.51
C ARG A 116 14.16 -11.45 -4.41
N VAL A 117 12.87 -11.14 -4.40
CA VAL A 117 12.28 -10.25 -3.41
C VAL A 117 12.27 -10.90 -2.02
N HIS A 118 12.27 -10.05 -0.98
CA HIS A 118 12.13 -10.45 0.41
C HIS A 118 10.86 -9.84 0.97
N VAL A 119 9.81 -10.66 1.13
CA VAL A 119 8.49 -10.19 1.56
C VAL A 119 8.33 -10.41 3.06
N LYS A 120 7.93 -9.36 3.78
CA LYS A 120 7.73 -9.37 5.24
C LYS A 120 6.37 -8.81 5.59
N HIS A 121 5.70 -9.48 6.52
CA HIS A 121 4.46 -9.03 7.14
C HIS A 121 4.67 -9.10 8.66
N LEU A 122 4.39 -8.00 9.36
CA LEU A 122 4.68 -7.87 10.78
C LEU A 122 3.48 -8.25 11.67
N ASP A 123 2.25 -7.95 11.24
CA ASP A 123 1.03 -8.02 12.04
C ASP A 123 1.19 -7.39 13.45
N PRO A 124 1.53 -6.08 13.52
CA PRO A 124 1.87 -5.46 14.78
C PRO A 124 0.65 -5.33 15.71
N TRP A 125 0.92 -5.39 17.02
CA TRP A 125 -0.11 -5.23 18.06
C TRP A 125 -0.88 -3.90 17.98
N LEU A 126 -0.26 -2.84 17.46
CA LEU A 126 -0.96 -1.62 17.05
C LEU A 126 -0.88 -1.41 15.53
N PRO A 127 -2.02 -1.24 14.85
CA PRO A 127 -2.04 -0.88 13.43
C PRO A 127 -1.31 0.43 13.11
N ILE A 128 -1.12 1.32 14.09
CA ILE A 128 -0.37 2.56 13.88
C ILE A 128 1.10 2.32 13.53
N ILE A 129 1.66 1.18 13.95
CA ILE A 129 3.03 0.76 13.59
C ILE A 129 3.09 0.44 12.09
N ASP A 130 2.09 -0.26 11.54
CA ASP A 130 1.96 -0.46 10.10
C ASP A 130 1.87 0.88 9.36
N VAL A 131 1.03 1.81 9.83
CA VAL A 131 0.93 3.14 9.20
C VAL A 131 2.29 3.85 9.21
N ALA A 132 3.02 3.78 10.33
CA ALA A 132 4.33 4.42 10.47
C ALA A 132 5.41 3.74 9.60
N MET A 133 5.44 2.41 9.52
CA MET A 133 6.29 1.67 8.60
C MET A 133 6.02 2.10 7.15
N LEU A 134 4.76 2.03 6.70
CA LEU A 134 4.39 2.44 5.34
C LEU A 134 4.72 3.92 5.05
N ALA A 135 4.57 4.81 6.02
CA ALA A 135 4.90 6.23 5.87
C ALA A 135 6.40 6.44 5.62
N HIS A 136 7.27 5.59 6.19
CA HIS A 136 8.73 5.67 6.04
C HIS A 136 9.31 4.76 4.96
N ALA A 137 8.47 4.06 4.20
CA ALA A 137 8.93 3.24 3.08
C ALA A 137 9.58 4.09 1.97
N ASN A 138 10.53 3.52 1.23
CA ASN A 138 11.16 4.22 0.11
C ASN A 138 10.21 4.38 -1.09
N TYR A 139 9.27 3.46 -1.24
CA TYR A 139 8.14 3.55 -2.16
C TYR A 139 6.89 3.00 -1.48
N PHE A 140 5.72 3.58 -1.75
CA PHE A 140 4.47 3.13 -1.17
C PHE A 140 3.43 2.81 -2.24
N ILE A 141 2.72 1.69 -2.09
CA ILE A 141 1.52 1.39 -2.89
C ILE A 141 0.35 1.14 -1.95
N GLY A 142 -0.73 1.90 -2.12
CA GLY A 142 -1.88 1.86 -1.23
C GLY A 142 -3.20 1.57 -1.92
N ASN A 143 -4.21 1.23 -1.11
CA ASN A 143 -5.60 1.21 -1.54
C ASN A 143 -6.19 2.63 -1.53
N CYS A 144 -6.64 3.13 -2.67
CA CYS A 144 -7.13 4.51 -2.79
C CYS A 144 -8.40 4.80 -1.97
N VAL A 145 -9.28 3.82 -1.79
CA VAL A 145 -10.53 4.01 -1.08
C VAL A 145 -10.33 3.99 0.45
N SER A 146 -9.26 3.34 0.93
CA SER A 146 -9.00 3.17 2.36
C SER A 146 -8.55 4.45 3.05
N SER A 147 -9.21 4.79 4.17
CA SER A 147 -8.78 5.87 5.07
C SER A 147 -7.46 5.54 5.80
N PHE A 148 -7.15 4.26 6.03
CA PHE A 148 -5.86 3.83 6.58
C PHE A 148 -4.71 4.23 5.64
N THR A 149 -4.85 3.94 4.34
CA THR A 149 -3.94 4.44 3.28
C THR A 149 -3.84 5.97 3.30
N SER A 150 -4.96 6.67 3.52
CA SER A 150 -4.98 8.13 3.46
C SER A 150 -4.10 8.80 4.51
N ILE A 151 -3.92 8.17 5.68
CA ILE A 151 -3.00 8.65 6.71
C ILE A 151 -1.56 8.54 6.21
N VAL A 152 -1.20 7.38 5.65
CA VAL A 152 0.12 7.14 5.04
C VAL A 152 0.38 8.15 3.92
N LYS A 153 -0.56 8.29 2.97
CA LYS A 153 -0.42 9.19 1.82
C LYS A 153 -0.17 10.63 2.27
N ARG A 154 -0.97 11.16 3.21
CA ARG A 154 -0.78 12.51 3.74
C ARG A 154 0.57 12.69 4.44
N ALA A 155 1.01 11.70 5.23
CA ALA A 155 2.31 11.75 5.88
C ALA A 155 3.44 11.80 4.84
N ARG A 156 3.34 11.01 3.77
CA ARG A 156 4.31 10.95 2.67
C ARG A 156 4.35 12.22 1.83
N ASP A 157 3.18 12.81 1.55
CA ASP A 157 3.07 14.01 0.72
C ASP A 157 3.78 15.22 1.32
N VAL A 158 3.72 15.39 2.64
CA VAL A 158 4.44 16.46 3.36
C VAL A 158 5.96 16.36 3.14
N HIS A 159 6.46 15.15 2.90
CA HIS A 159 7.88 14.88 2.64
C HIS A 159 8.19 14.59 1.17
N SER A 160 7.22 14.79 0.26
CA SER A 160 7.36 14.50 -1.18
C SER A 160 7.83 13.07 -1.48
N LEU A 161 7.44 12.09 -0.65
CA LEU A 161 7.84 10.70 -0.83
C LEU A 161 6.95 9.99 -1.88
N PRO A 162 7.53 9.15 -2.75
CA PRO A 162 6.82 8.58 -3.89
C PRO A 162 5.76 7.59 -3.44
N SER A 163 4.56 7.72 -4.00
CA SER A 163 3.40 6.89 -3.66
C SER A 163 2.60 6.55 -4.91
N ALA A 164 1.99 5.37 -4.92
CA ALA A 164 1.08 4.90 -5.95
C ALA A 164 -0.17 4.28 -5.33
N PHE A 165 -1.16 4.01 -6.18
CA PHE A 165 -2.39 3.33 -5.79
C PHE A 165 -2.68 2.14 -6.70
N TRP A 166 -3.30 1.11 -6.14
CA TRP A 166 -3.81 -0.01 -6.93
C TRP A 166 -4.85 0.45 -7.96
N GLY A 167 -4.87 -0.20 -9.13
CA GLY A 167 -5.80 0.13 -10.20
C GLY A 167 -5.38 1.31 -11.09
N PHE A 168 -4.25 1.95 -10.80
CA PHE A 168 -3.66 2.99 -11.63
C PHE A 168 -2.49 2.45 -12.45
N SER A 169 -2.34 2.96 -13.68
CA SER A 169 -1.19 2.69 -14.52
C SER A 169 0.00 3.57 -14.10
N ILE A 170 1.21 3.01 -14.14
CA ILE A 170 2.48 3.68 -13.83
C ILE A 170 3.47 3.33 -14.93
#